data_AF-N2IN34-F1
#
_entry.id   AF-N2IN34-F1
#
_cell.length_a   1.000
_cell.length_b   1.000
_cell.length_c   1.000
_cell.angle_alpha   90.00
_cell.angle_beta   90.00
_cell.angle_gamma   90.00
#
_symmetry.space_group_name_H-M   'P 1'
#
loop_
_entity.id
_entity.type
_entity.pdbx_description
1 polymer ?
#
loop_
_entity_poly.entity_id
_entity_poly.type
_entity_poly.pdbx_seq_one_letter_code
_entity_poly.pdbx_strand_id
1 'polypeptide(L)' 'MMKMMEVDLLYTFIIAGIIFITAWVISNIPSHPILYLFKYRFYKVESDDGMVYILISNRKILSPKSITSVKKISDGMLME' A
#
# COMPACT_ATOMS: atom_id res chain seq x y z
N MET A 1 -18.21 -42.56 1.35
CA MET A 1 -16.79 -42.86 1.03
C MET A 1 -16.17 -41.56 0.53
N MET A 2 -15.43 -40.86 1.38
CA MET A 2 -14.82 -39.57 1.06
C MET A 2 -13.73 -39.84 0.02
N LYS A 3 -13.90 -39.33 -1.21
CA LYS A 3 -12.79 -39.25 -2.17
C LYS A 3 -11.75 -38.36 -1.53
N MET A 4 -10.73 -38.95 -0.90
CA MET A 4 -9.46 -38.28 -0.69
C MET A 4 -8.95 -37.96 -2.09
N MET A 5 -9.32 -36.76 -2.54
CA MET A 5 -8.74 -36.11 -3.69
C MET A 5 -7.24 -36.16 -3.40
N GLU A 6 -6.48 -36.89 -4.22
CA GLU A 6 -5.04 -36.70 -4.31
C GLU A 6 -4.89 -35.24 -4.73
N VAL A 7 -4.84 -34.35 -3.73
CA VAL A 7 -4.62 -32.94 -3.98
C VAL A 7 -3.19 -32.91 -4.46
N ASP A 8 -3.04 -32.79 -5.77
CA ASP A 8 -1.73 -32.75 -6.40
C ASP A 8 -0.94 -31.65 -5.69
N LEU A 9 0.16 -32.09 -5.07
CA LEU A 9 0.97 -31.28 -4.17
C LEU A 9 1.40 -29.99 -4.88
N LEU A 10 1.60 -30.05 -6.20
CA LEU A 10 1.90 -28.88 -7.03
C LEU A 10 0.82 -27.82 -6.92
N TYR A 11 -0.46 -28.17 -7.11
CA TYR A 11 -1.57 -27.22 -7.02
C TYR A 11 -1.74 -26.68 -5.60
N THR A 12 -1.50 -27.52 -4.59
CA THR A 12 -1.51 -27.09 -3.19
C THR A 12 -0.44 -26.02 -2.93
N PHE A 13 0.78 -26.23 -3.42
CA PHE A 13 1.86 -25.24 -3.29
C PHE A 13 1.58 -23.95 -4.04
N ILE A 14 0.99 -24.03 -5.23
CA ILE A 14 0.61 -22.83 -6.01
C ILE A 14 -0.42 -22.01 -5.25
N ILE A 15 -1.49 -22.64 -4.76
CA ILE A 15 -2.56 -21.96 -4.00
C ILE A 15 -1.98 -21.36 -2.70
N ALA A 16 -1.18 -22.13 -1.96
CA ALA A 16 -0.52 -21.64 -0.75
C ALA A 16 0.43 -20.47 -1.03
N GLY A 17 1.18 -20.51 -2.15
CA GLY A 17 2.05 -19.43 -2.59
C GLY A 17 1.29 -18.16 -2.93
N ILE A 18 0.15 -18.26 -3.61
CA ILE A 18 -0.73 -17.12 -3.91
C ILE A 18 -1.27 -16.52 -2.61
N ILE A 19 -1.75 -17.34 -1.67
CA ILE A 19 -2.23 -16.88 -0.36
C ILE A 19 -1.10 -16.19 0.42
N PHE A 20 0.11 -16.74 0.40
CA PHE A 20 1.25 -16.15 1.09
C PHE A 20 1.67 -14.81 0.48
N ILE A 21 1.75 -14.71 -0.85
CA ILE A 21 2.07 -13.46 -1.54
C ILE A 21 1.01 -12.40 -1.26
N THR A 22 -0.27 -12.77 -1.35
CA THR A 22 -1.37 -11.84 -1.06
C THR A 22 -1.37 -11.40 0.40
N ALA A 23 -1.13 -12.30 1.37
CA ALA A 23 -1.01 -11.95 2.78
C ALA A 23 0.22 -11.09 3.10
N TRP A 24 1.37 -11.36 2.47
CA TRP A 24 2.58 -10.52 2.58
C TRP A 24 2.30 -9.11 2.05
N VAL A 25 1.62 -9.03 0.92
CA VAL A 25 1.20 -7.78 0.29
C VAL A 25 0.21 -7.00 1.16
N ILE A 26 -0.71 -7.65 1.86
CA ILE A 26 -1.71 -6.98 2.73
C ILE A 26 -1.09 -6.48 4.05
N SER A 27 -0.17 -7.25 4.64
CA SER A 27 0.35 -6.98 6.00
C SER A 27 1.43 -5.90 6.10
N ASN A 28 2.15 -5.61 5.01
CA ASN A 28 3.35 -4.75 5.06
C ASN A 28 3.29 -3.51 4.16
N ILE A 29 2.15 -3.26 3.51
CA ILE A 29 2.04 -2.21 2.50
C ILE A 29 1.10 -1.12 3.01
N PRO A 30 1.50 0.17 2.96
CA PRO A 30 0.56 1.27 3.13
C PRO A 30 -0.49 1.20 2.01
N SER A 31 -1.66 0.67 2.33
CA SER A 31 -2.94 0.65 1.60
C SER A 31 -2.98 0.11 0.16
N HIS A 32 -1.88 0.15 -0.61
CA HIS A 32 -1.86 -0.12 -2.04
C HIS A 32 -0.54 -0.78 -2.50
N PRO A 33 -0.57 -2.07 -2.86
CA PRO A 33 0.61 -2.85 -3.25
C PRO A 33 1.39 -2.24 -4.41
N ILE A 34 0.64 -1.72 -5.36
CA ILE A 34 1.12 -1.01 -6.54
C ILE A 34 1.96 0.21 -6.14
N LEU A 35 1.49 1.01 -5.17
CA LEU A 35 2.20 2.21 -4.74
C LEU A 35 3.53 1.88 -4.06
N TYR A 36 3.59 0.77 -3.32
CA TYR A 36 4.85 0.27 -2.76
C TYR A 36 5.83 -0.22 -3.84
N LEU A 37 5.36 -0.99 -4.84
CA LEU A 37 6.15 -1.41 -6.00
C LEU A 37 6.75 -0.20 -6.75
N PHE A 38 5.97 0.88 -6.89
CA PHE A 38 6.43 2.14 -7.49
C PHE A 38 7.17 3.07 -6.51
N LYS A 39 7.52 2.58 -5.31
CA LYS A 39 8.29 3.29 -4.27
C LYS A 39 7.66 4.61 -3.81
N TYR A 40 6.34 4.72 -3.88
CA TYR A 40 5.61 5.82 -3.27
C TYR A 40 5.63 5.74 -1.75
N ARG A 41 5.66 6.92 -1.13
CA ARG A 41 5.71 7.12 0.31
C ARG A 41 4.60 8.08 0.69
N PHE A 42 4.01 7.83 1.84
CA PHE A 42 2.92 8.61 2.41
C PHE A 42 3.46 9.39 3.61
N TYR A 43 3.24 10.69 3.61
CA TYR A 43 3.65 11.60 4.67
C TYR A 43 2.41 12.28 5.22
N LYS A 44 2.23 12.24 6.54
CA LYS A 44 1.20 13.03 7.22
C LYS A 44 1.68 14.48 7.28
N VAL A 45 0.89 15.40 6.74
CA VAL A 45 1.18 16.83 6.73
C VAL A 45 0.04 17.53 7.46
N GLU A 46 0.38 18.37 8.42
CA GLU A 46 -0.56 19.21 9.15
C GLU A 46 -0.51 20.61 8.56
N SER A 47 -1.68 21.15 8.26
CA SER A 47 -1.85 22.52 7.79
C SER A 47 -2.03 23.47 8.97
N ASP A 48 -1.74 24.74 8.76
CA ASP A 48 -1.86 25.78 9.80
C ASP A 48 -3.29 25.89 10.35
N ASP A 49 -4.29 25.56 9.54
CA ASP A 49 -5.72 25.49 9.92
C ASP A 49 -6.10 24.21 10.70
N GLY A 50 -5.12 23.38 11.11
CA GLY A 50 -5.33 22.12 11.84
C GLY A 50 -5.77 20.93 10.96
N MET A 51 -5.90 21.13 9.65
CA MET A 51 -6.28 20.09 8.70
C MET A 51 -5.12 19.14 8.42
N VAL A 52 -5.38 17.84 8.47
CA VAL A 52 -4.38 16.80 8.19
C VAL A 52 -4.55 16.28 6.77
N TYR A 53 -3.47 16.33 6.00
CA TYR A 53 -3.39 15.81 4.64
C TYR A 53 -2.39 14.66 4.56
N ILE A 54 -2.62 13.77 3.58
CA ILE A 54 -1.67 12.73 3.21
C ILE A 54 -0.94 13.17 1.94
N LEU A 55 0.34 13.48 2.08
CA LEU A 55 1.22 13.77 0.95
C LEU A 55 1.81 12.47 0.41
N ILE A 56 1.59 12.23 -0.88
CA ILE A 56 2.12 11.05 -1.59
C ILE A 56 3.32 11.48 -2.44
N SER A 57 4.47 10.83 -2.29
CA SER A 57 5.71 11.16 -3.01
C SER A 57 6.48 9.93 -3.44
N ASN A 58 7.00 9.90 -4.68
CA ASN A 58 7.86 8.79 -5.15
C ASN A 58 9.31 8.88 -4.60
N ARG A 59 9.71 10.05 -4.10
CA ARG A 59 11.04 10.31 -3.54
C ARG A 59 10.97 10.42 -2.02
N LYS A 60 12.08 10.12 -1.37
CA LYS A 60 12.23 10.32 0.07
C LYS A 60 12.37 11.82 0.35
N ILE A 61 11.47 12.37 1.14
CA ILE A 61 11.55 13.76 1.63
C ILE A 61 12.34 13.73 2.93
N LEU A 62 13.50 14.40 2.95
CA LEU A 62 14.34 14.54 4.15
C LEU A 62 14.10 15.88 4.87
N SER A 63 13.69 16.89 4.12
CA SER A 63 13.37 18.22 4.63
C SER A 63 12.16 18.79 3.89
N PRO A 64 11.20 19.44 4.58
CA PRO A 64 10.08 20.12 3.94
C PRO A 64 10.53 21.18 2.92
N LYS A 65 11.70 21.81 3.14
CA LYS A 65 12.27 22.81 2.22
C LYS A 65 12.61 22.25 0.83
N SER A 66 12.70 20.93 0.69
CA SER A 66 12.98 20.26 -0.60
C SER A 66 11.73 20.11 -1.49
N ILE A 67 10.56 20.51 -1.00
CA ILE A 67 9.29 20.44 -1.73
C ILE A 67 9.13 21.74 -2.51
N THR A 68 9.14 21.64 -3.85
CA THR A 68 9.02 22.79 -4.75
C THR A 68 7.60 23.00 -5.26
N SER A 69 6.83 21.92 -5.34
CA SER A 69 5.43 21.96 -5.77
C SER A 69 4.66 20.78 -5.19
N VAL A 70 3.37 21.00 -4.96
CA VAL A 70 2.42 19.98 -4.53
C VAL A 70 1.22 20.07 -5.46
N LYS A 71 0.75 18.94 -5.99
CA LYS A 71 -0.45 18.85 -6.81
C LYS A 71 -1.54 18.15 -6.01
N LYS A 72 -2.71 18.79 -5.89
CA LYS A 72 -3.90 18.19 -5.29
C LYS A 72 -4.45 17.10 -6.22
N ILE A 73 -4.67 15.90 -5.69
CA ILE A 73 -5.16 14.74 -6.46
C ILE A 73 -6.56 14.27 -6.03
N SER A 74 -7.04 14.70 -4.87
CA SER A 74 -8.41 14.51 -4.41
C SER A 74 -8.92 15.77 -3.74
N ASP A 75 -10.19 16.10 -3.97
CA ASP A 75 -10.82 17.26 -3.33
C ASP A 75 -11.37 16.96 -1.95
N GLY A 76 -11.60 15.68 -1.64
CA GLY A 76 -12.12 15.22 -0.36
C GLY A 76 -11.02 14.83 0.62
N MET A 77 -11.25 15.16 1.88
CA MET A 77 -10.60 14.54 3.02
C MET A 77 -11.16 13.12 3.15
N LEU A 78 -10.30 12.10 3.15
CA LEU A 78 -10.71 10.75 3.52
C LEU A 78 -10.94 10.76 5.04
N MET A 79 -12.19 10.99 5.45
CA MET A 79 -12.64 10.78 6.81
C MET A 79 -13.28 9.41 6.91
N GLU A 80 -12.97 8.67 7.98
CA GLU A 80 -13.81 7.56 8.47
C GLU A 80 -14.95 8.11 9.33
#